data_AF-A0A9P4XTU9-F1
#
_entry.id   AF-A0A9P4XTU9-F1
#
_cell.length_a   1.000
_cell.length_b   1.000
_cell.length_c   1.000
_cell.angle_alpha   90.00
_cell.angle_beta   90.00
_cell.angle_gamma   90.00
#
_symmetry.space_group_name_H-M   'P 1'
#
loop_
_entity.id
_entity.type
_entity.pdbx_description
1 polymer ?
#
loop_
_entity_poly.entity_id
_entity_poly.type
_entity_poly.pdbx_seq_one_letter_code
_entity_poly.pdbx_strand_id
1 'polypeptide(L)'
;MTTRRSARLTARAETKPAGSESTSMPPPSTPVSRSRKRKAISPPAGSGESLPAAPSTPKRRAQKSAAPAPTTPPLVPQHTPSAVRLIAEPAVGTNAPLLSPETSRVAAVKPSLEAVTPSRLRGPTTATILADACAHLVATEPRLKALVDAHHCRIFSPEGLAEKIDPFESLASGIISQQVSGAAAKAIKARFVDLFDQEAAAAEATTATASRKFPTPSQVAAASIERLRGAGLSQRKAEYIQGLAEKFSSGELTAGLLADAPYDEVLEKLIAVRGLGQWSVEMFACFGLKRMDVFSTGDLGVQRGMAAFAGRDVSKLKAKGGGNKWKYMSEQEMLDMAAPFSPYRSVFMWYMWRVEETDISTLE
;
A
#
# COMPACT_ATOMS: atom_id res chain seq x y z
N MET A 1 64.38 -33.07 -5.35
CA MET A 1 63.94 -33.46 -3.99
C MET A 1 64.79 -32.72 -2.96
N THR A 2 64.36 -32.71 -1.68
CA THR A 2 64.92 -31.91 -0.55
C THR A 2 64.90 -30.38 -0.77
N THR A 3 64.81 -29.50 0.26
CA THR A 3 64.85 -29.67 1.73
C THR A 3 63.95 -28.65 2.45
N ARG A 4 63.57 -28.90 3.72
CA ARG A 4 62.98 -27.90 4.64
C ARG A 4 64.04 -26.90 5.17
N ARG A 5 63.61 -25.75 5.67
CA ARG A 5 64.35 -24.91 6.66
C ARG A 5 63.39 -24.31 7.72
N SER A 6 63.92 -23.85 8.86
CA SER A 6 63.16 -23.68 10.12
C SER A 6 63.57 -22.47 10.98
N ALA A 7 62.61 -21.91 11.73
CA ALA A 7 62.70 -20.93 12.84
C ALA A 7 61.32 -20.94 13.59
N ARG A 8 61.09 -20.80 14.92
CA ARG A 8 61.88 -20.52 16.15
C ARG A 8 62.35 -19.06 16.34
N LEU A 9 62.31 -18.41 17.52
CA LEU A 9 62.25 -18.86 18.94
C LEU A 9 61.51 -17.85 19.88
N THR A 10 60.67 -18.37 20.80
CA THR A 10 60.40 -17.96 22.22
C THR A 10 60.00 -16.52 22.66
N ALA A 11 59.47 -16.43 23.90
CA ALA A 11 58.91 -15.24 24.56
C ALA A 11 59.43 -15.08 26.03
N ARG A 12 59.02 -14.01 26.74
CA ARG A 12 59.02 -13.92 28.22
C ARG A 12 57.93 -12.94 28.72
N ALA A 13 57.66 -12.91 30.04
CA ALA A 13 56.51 -12.26 30.69
C ALA A 13 56.88 -11.64 32.08
N GLU A 14 55.87 -11.44 32.95
CA GLU A 14 55.88 -10.84 34.32
C GLU A 14 55.58 -9.31 34.33
N THR A 15 54.83 -8.71 35.28
CA THR A 15 54.24 -9.17 36.58
C THR A 15 52.91 -8.45 36.96
N LYS A 16 52.22 -8.91 38.03
CA LYS A 16 50.98 -8.35 38.66
C LYS A 16 51.33 -7.49 39.92
N PRO A 17 50.43 -6.88 40.75
CA PRO A 17 49.03 -7.18 41.14
C PRO A 17 48.05 -5.98 40.85
N ALA A 18 46.94 -5.61 41.53
CA ALA A 18 46.14 -6.09 42.68
C ALA A 18 44.66 -5.57 42.61
N GLY A 19 43.69 -6.26 43.25
CA GLY A 19 42.33 -5.77 43.61
C GLY A 19 41.32 -5.48 42.48
N SER A 20 39.99 -5.62 42.63
CA SER A 20 39.17 -6.28 43.68
C SER A 20 37.83 -6.80 43.08
N GLU A 21 37.00 -7.45 43.90
CA GLU A 21 35.70 -8.08 43.58
C GLU A 21 34.63 -7.08 43.01
N SER A 22 33.55 -7.51 42.34
CA SER A 22 32.67 -8.65 42.67
C SER A 22 31.89 -9.27 41.47
N THR A 23 31.08 -10.29 41.76
CA THR A 23 30.43 -11.24 40.83
C THR A 23 28.92 -11.07 40.68
N SER A 24 28.35 -11.48 39.54
CA SER A 24 27.10 -12.28 39.46
C SER A 24 26.90 -12.85 38.03
N MET A 25 25.84 -13.64 37.80
CA MET A 25 25.80 -14.72 36.79
C MET A 25 24.84 -14.50 35.59
N PRO A 26 25.01 -15.28 34.49
CA PRO A 26 24.27 -15.15 33.22
C PRO A 26 22.94 -15.97 33.21
N PRO A 27 22.20 -16.15 32.07
CA PRO A 27 20.73 -16.20 32.08
C PRO A 27 20.10 -17.58 32.36
N PRO A 28 18.80 -17.61 32.73
CA PRO A 28 18.04 -18.84 32.94
C PRO A 28 17.53 -19.48 31.64
N SER A 29 17.74 -20.79 31.51
CA SER A 29 17.02 -21.66 30.57
C SER A 29 15.88 -22.41 31.26
N THR A 30 14.86 -22.81 30.51
CA THR A 30 13.68 -23.55 31.01
C THR A 30 13.98 -24.96 31.52
N PRO A 31 13.26 -25.45 32.54
CA PRO A 31 12.96 -26.87 32.70
C PRO A 31 11.48 -27.20 32.41
N VAL A 32 11.23 -28.42 31.96
CA VAL A 32 9.88 -28.97 31.70
C VAL A 32 9.42 -29.84 32.87
N SER A 33 8.12 -29.84 33.17
CA SER A 33 7.48 -30.92 33.93
C SER A 33 6.28 -31.49 33.16
N ARG A 34 6.07 -32.81 33.24
CA ARG A 34 5.00 -33.55 32.57
C ARG A 34 4.19 -34.37 33.58
N SER A 35 2.88 -34.49 33.30
CA SER A 35 2.06 -35.73 33.40
C SER A 35 0.85 -35.68 34.33
N ARG A 36 -0.37 -35.82 33.77
CA ARG A 36 -1.14 -37.08 33.82
C ARG A 36 -2.36 -37.08 32.87
N LYS A 37 -2.68 -38.25 32.32
CA LYS A 37 -3.93 -38.59 31.59
C LYS A 37 -5.10 -38.67 32.61
N ARG A 38 -6.38 -38.40 32.29
CA ARG A 38 -7.43 -39.21 31.58
C ARG A 38 -8.76 -38.42 31.73
N LYS A 39 -9.89 -38.64 31.04
CA LYS A 39 -10.34 -39.42 29.85
C LYS A 39 -11.69 -38.80 29.39
N ALA A 40 -12.01 -38.76 28.10
CA ALA A 40 -13.36 -38.39 27.62
C ALA A 40 -14.45 -39.43 28.00
N ILE A 41 -15.68 -38.96 28.27
CA ILE A 41 -16.93 -39.76 28.31
C ILE A 41 -18.13 -38.92 27.82
N SER A 42 -18.93 -39.54 26.96
CA SER A 42 -20.36 -39.32 26.65
C SER A 42 -20.80 -40.54 25.81
N PRO A 43 -22.10 -40.89 25.66
CA PRO A 43 -23.30 -40.55 26.44
C PRO A 43 -23.74 -41.75 27.32
N PRO A 44 -25.03 -41.92 27.69
CA PRO A 44 -26.05 -42.59 26.84
C PRO A 44 -27.44 -41.89 26.90
N ALA A 45 -28.56 -42.43 26.39
CA ALA A 45 -28.93 -43.09 25.12
C ALA A 45 -30.41 -43.55 25.21
N GLY A 46 -31.14 -43.60 24.09
CA GLY A 46 -32.54 -44.08 24.00
C GLY A 46 -33.28 -43.36 22.87
N SER A 47 -33.44 -43.94 21.66
CA SER A 47 -34.37 -45.02 21.26
C SER A 47 -35.70 -44.45 20.73
N GLY A 48 -36.05 -44.59 19.45
CA GLY A 48 -35.30 -45.26 18.37
C GLY A 48 -35.89 -45.12 16.96
N GLU A 49 -35.44 -46.02 16.10
CA GLU A 49 -35.97 -46.59 14.83
C GLU A 49 -37.44 -46.31 14.42
N SER A 50 -37.86 -46.39 13.15
CA SER A 50 -37.18 -46.42 11.83
C SER A 50 -38.22 -46.23 10.69
N LEU A 51 -37.79 -46.12 9.42
CA LEU A 51 -38.66 -45.95 8.23
C LEU A 51 -39.34 -47.27 7.79
N PRO A 52 -40.50 -47.23 7.09
CA PRO A 52 -40.46 -47.38 5.62
C PRO A 52 -41.53 -46.56 4.83
N ALA A 53 -41.70 -46.86 3.53
CA ALA A 53 -42.34 -46.01 2.51
C ALA A 53 -43.84 -46.26 2.22
N ALA A 54 -44.44 -45.37 1.41
CA ALA A 54 -45.81 -45.42 0.89
C ALA A 54 -46.02 -46.48 -0.22
N PRO A 55 -47.28 -46.80 -0.63
CA PRO A 55 -47.91 -46.01 -1.71
C PRO A 55 -49.46 -45.94 -1.72
N SER A 56 -50.03 -45.03 -2.52
CA SER A 56 -51.32 -45.26 -3.22
C SER A 56 -51.56 -44.21 -4.33
N THR A 57 -52.27 -44.59 -5.40
CA THR A 57 -52.61 -43.74 -6.56
C THR A 57 -54.10 -43.85 -6.90
N PRO A 58 -54.64 -42.93 -7.70
CA PRO A 58 -55.18 -43.41 -8.99
C PRO A 58 -54.96 -42.48 -10.20
N LYS A 59 -54.53 -43.10 -11.32
CA LYS A 59 -55.11 -43.10 -12.68
C LYS A 59 -56.06 -41.94 -13.09
N ARG A 60 -56.11 -41.46 -14.35
CA ARG A 60 -55.37 -41.73 -15.62
C ARG A 60 -56.00 -40.88 -16.75
N ARG A 61 -55.20 -40.21 -17.60
CA ARG A 61 -55.19 -40.30 -19.09
C ARG A 61 -54.26 -39.20 -19.67
N ALA A 62 -53.60 -39.48 -20.79
CA ALA A 62 -52.68 -38.54 -21.44
C ALA A 62 -53.18 -38.14 -22.84
N GLN A 63 -52.79 -36.94 -23.28
CA GLN A 63 -52.68 -36.57 -24.69
C GLN A 63 -51.54 -35.54 -24.86
N LYS A 64 -50.87 -35.57 -26.02
CA LYS A 64 -49.72 -34.69 -26.33
C LYS A 64 -50.20 -33.40 -26.99
N SER A 65 -49.50 -32.28 -26.76
CA SER A 65 -48.76 -31.54 -27.80
C SER A 65 -48.22 -30.18 -27.34
N ALA A 66 -47.12 -29.75 -27.99
CA ALA A 66 -46.54 -28.40 -28.04
C ALA A 66 -46.00 -27.75 -26.75
N ALA A 67 -44.87 -27.06 -26.91
CA ALA A 67 -44.34 -26.01 -26.04
C ALA A 67 -44.26 -24.71 -26.88
N PRO A 68 -44.09 -23.52 -26.27
CA PRO A 68 -42.73 -23.10 -25.89
C PRO A 68 -42.62 -22.23 -24.60
N ALA A 69 -41.36 -21.95 -24.24
CA ALA A 69 -40.86 -20.84 -23.39
C ALA A 69 -41.28 -20.78 -21.89
N PRO A 70 -40.32 -20.91 -20.94
CA PRO A 70 -40.55 -20.59 -19.54
C PRO A 70 -40.31 -19.09 -19.24
N THR A 71 -41.19 -18.48 -18.44
CA THR A 71 -41.04 -17.10 -17.97
C THR A 71 -39.91 -17.00 -16.94
N THR A 72 -38.86 -16.23 -17.23
CA THR A 72 -37.80 -15.92 -16.25
C THR A 72 -38.22 -14.73 -15.37
N PRO A 73 -38.03 -14.77 -14.03
CA PRO A 73 -38.30 -13.61 -13.17
C PRO A 73 -37.38 -12.42 -13.52
N PRO A 74 -37.79 -11.17 -13.18
CA PRO A 74 -37.14 -9.97 -13.68
C PRO A 74 -35.69 -9.83 -13.20
N LEU A 75 -34.81 -9.36 -14.08
CA LEU A 75 -33.49 -8.89 -13.69
C LEU A 75 -33.63 -7.72 -12.72
N VAL A 76 -33.01 -7.85 -11.54
CA VAL A 76 -32.62 -6.67 -10.76
C VAL A 76 -31.63 -5.88 -11.62
N PRO A 77 -31.81 -4.56 -11.82
CA PRO A 77 -30.83 -3.73 -12.49
C PRO A 77 -29.50 -3.80 -11.74
N GLN A 78 -28.51 -4.50 -12.31
CA GLN A 78 -27.13 -4.33 -11.88
C GLN A 78 -26.69 -2.94 -12.32
N HIS A 79 -26.88 -1.96 -11.42
CA HIS A 79 -26.23 -0.66 -11.51
C HIS A 79 -24.73 -0.83 -11.29
N THR A 80 -24.05 -1.39 -12.30
CA THR A 80 -22.70 -0.91 -12.60
C THR A 80 -22.81 0.61 -12.73
N PRO A 81 -22.02 1.40 -11.97
CA PRO A 81 -21.99 2.84 -12.20
C PRO A 81 -21.56 3.04 -13.67
N SER A 82 -22.30 3.85 -14.44
CA SER A 82 -21.90 4.15 -15.81
C SER A 82 -20.46 4.65 -15.76
N ALA A 83 -19.55 3.89 -16.36
CA ALA A 83 -18.13 4.09 -16.17
C ALA A 83 -17.70 5.30 -17.00
N VAL A 84 -17.92 6.50 -16.45
CA VAL A 84 -17.54 7.79 -17.00
C VAL A 84 -16.02 7.79 -17.17
N ARG A 85 -15.56 7.37 -18.35
CA ARG A 85 -14.15 7.27 -18.68
C ARG A 85 -13.58 8.67 -18.69
N LEU A 86 -12.51 8.89 -17.95
CA LEU A 86 -11.81 10.16 -17.92
C LEU A 86 -10.61 10.08 -18.87
N ILE A 87 -10.23 11.22 -19.44
CA ILE A 87 -8.93 11.34 -20.09
C ILE A 87 -7.86 11.14 -19.02
N ALA A 88 -6.89 10.28 -19.30
CA ALA A 88 -5.76 10.04 -18.42
C ALA A 88 -4.50 10.60 -19.07
N GLU A 89 -3.62 11.19 -18.27
CA GLU A 89 -2.40 11.84 -18.75
C GLU A 89 -1.22 11.19 -18.02
N PRO A 90 -0.42 10.36 -18.72
CA PRO A 90 0.68 9.65 -18.07
C PRO A 90 1.72 10.60 -17.48
N ALA A 91 2.07 11.66 -18.22
CA ALA A 91 3.12 12.61 -17.88
C ALA A 91 2.65 13.83 -17.08
N VAL A 92 1.34 14.04 -16.86
CA VAL A 92 0.80 15.32 -16.34
C VAL A 92 -0.32 15.10 -15.30
N GLY A 93 -0.20 15.80 -14.17
CA GLY A 93 -1.24 15.89 -13.14
C GLY A 93 -1.61 14.57 -12.47
N THR A 94 -2.69 14.58 -11.70
CA THR A 94 -3.27 13.39 -11.05
C THR A 94 -4.06 12.52 -12.03
N ASN A 95 -4.20 11.23 -11.76
CA ASN A 95 -5.21 10.37 -12.40
C ASN A 95 -6.25 9.81 -11.40
N ALA A 96 -6.33 10.38 -10.18
CA ALA A 96 -7.37 10.09 -9.19
C ALA A 96 -8.38 11.25 -9.08
N PRO A 97 -9.67 10.97 -8.82
CA PRO A 97 -10.62 11.99 -8.37
C PRO A 97 -10.31 12.41 -6.93
N LEU A 98 -9.89 13.66 -6.72
CA LEU A 98 -9.47 14.16 -5.41
C LEU A 98 -10.62 14.86 -4.67
N LEU A 99 -10.76 14.55 -3.39
CA LEU A 99 -11.69 15.24 -2.48
C LEU A 99 -11.05 16.51 -1.91
N SER A 100 -11.86 17.55 -1.71
CA SER A 100 -11.53 18.68 -0.82
C SER A 100 -11.48 18.16 0.62
N PRO A 101 -10.35 18.27 1.35
CA PRO A 101 -10.27 17.78 2.73
C PRO A 101 -11.26 18.42 3.71
N GLU A 102 -11.62 19.69 3.48
CA GLU A 102 -12.57 20.42 4.33
C GLU A 102 -14.02 20.01 4.05
N THR A 103 -14.42 19.95 2.77
CA THR A 103 -15.85 19.75 2.40
C THR A 103 -16.20 18.31 2.02
N SER A 104 -15.19 17.47 1.77
CA SER A 104 -15.25 16.14 1.13
C SER A 104 -16.09 16.08 -0.16
N ARG A 105 -16.34 17.23 -0.79
CA ARG A 105 -16.81 17.31 -2.18
C ARG A 105 -15.64 16.96 -3.10
N VAL A 106 -15.92 16.35 -4.25
CA VAL A 106 -14.87 16.10 -5.25
C VAL A 106 -14.45 17.46 -5.81
N ALA A 107 -13.17 17.79 -5.66
CA ALA A 107 -12.62 19.11 -5.91
C ALA A 107 -11.84 19.18 -7.23
N ALA A 108 -11.23 18.07 -7.63
CA ALA A 108 -10.58 17.91 -8.92
C ALA A 108 -11.05 16.61 -9.58
N VAL A 109 -11.55 16.72 -10.82
CA VAL A 109 -11.96 15.60 -11.67
C VAL A 109 -11.55 15.96 -13.10
N LYS A 110 -10.75 15.12 -13.76
CA LYS A 110 -10.42 15.30 -15.18
C LYS A 110 -11.69 15.19 -16.03
N PRO A 111 -11.80 15.90 -17.17
CA PRO A 111 -13.00 15.88 -17.99
C PRO A 111 -13.30 14.46 -18.51
N SER A 112 -14.59 14.12 -18.56
CA SER A 112 -15.07 12.87 -19.12
C SER A 112 -15.00 12.87 -20.65
N LEU A 113 -14.90 11.68 -21.26
CA LEU A 113 -14.99 11.56 -22.72
C LEU A 113 -16.32 12.11 -23.28
N GLU A 114 -17.41 11.97 -22.53
CA GLU A 114 -18.74 12.49 -22.89
C GLU A 114 -18.79 14.03 -22.97
N ALA A 115 -17.94 14.72 -22.19
CA ALA A 115 -17.85 16.18 -22.18
C ALA A 115 -16.87 16.76 -23.22
N VAL A 116 -16.17 15.91 -23.99
CA VAL A 116 -15.06 16.32 -24.86
C VAL A 116 -15.38 16.08 -26.33
N THR A 117 -15.27 17.13 -27.15
CA THR A 117 -15.44 17.05 -28.60
C THR A 117 -14.49 16.02 -29.23
N PRO A 118 -14.95 15.11 -30.12
CA PRO A 118 -14.14 13.99 -30.64
C PRO A 118 -12.77 14.38 -31.21
N SER A 119 -12.65 15.55 -31.83
CA SER A 119 -11.39 16.05 -32.41
C SER A 119 -10.26 16.29 -31.40
N ARG A 120 -10.52 16.26 -30.08
CA ARG A 120 -9.51 16.38 -29.01
C ARG A 120 -9.06 15.02 -28.44
N LEU A 121 -9.67 13.91 -28.84
CA LEU A 121 -9.39 12.59 -28.25
C LEU A 121 -8.19 11.93 -28.93
N ARG A 122 -6.99 12.21 -28.40
CA ARG A 122 -5.72 11.52 -28.73
C ARG A 122 -4.89 11.29 -27.47
N GLY A 123 -5.28 10.29 -26.67
CA GLY A 123 -4.57 9.92 -25.44
C GLY A 123 -5.21 8.71 -24.76
N PRO A 124 -4.53 8.12 -23.77
CA PRO A 124 -5.06 7.02 -22.98
C PRO A 124 -6.21 7.49 -22.07
N THR A 125 -6.95 6.54 -21.51
CA THR A 125 -8.09 6.80 -20.63
C THR A 125 -7.91 6.08 -19.30
N THR A 126 -8.65 6.47 -18.26
CA THR A 126 -8.64 5.71 -16.98
C THR A 126 -9.10 4.26 -17.13
N ALA A 127 -9.71 3.89 -18.25
CA ALA A 127 -10.07 2.51 -18.59
C ALA A 127 -8.98 1.73 -19.36
N THR A 128 -7.97 2.40 -19.95
CA THR A 128 -6.95 1.77 -20.81
C THR A 128 -5.52 1.95 -20.30
N ILE A 129 -5.24 3.02 -19.53
CA ILE A 129 -3.88 3.50 -19.28
C ILE A 129 -2.93 2.48 -18.64
N LEU A 130 -3.43 1.52 -17.86
CA LEU A 130 -2.62 0.39 -17.36
C LEU A 130 -2.25 -0.62 -18.47
N ALA A 131 -3.18 -0.93 -19.38
CA ALA A 131 -2.87 -1.80 -20.52
C ALA A 131 -1.89 -1.10 -21.48
N ASP A 132 -2.09 0.20 -21.71
CA ASP A 132 -1.19 1.05 -22.50
C ASP A 132 0.22 1.09 -21.87
N ALA A 133 0.30 1.25 -20.55
CA ALA A 133 1.56 1.21 -19.79
C ALA A 133 2.26 -0.15 -19.84
N CYS A 134 1.53 -1.25 -19.61
CA CYS A 134 2.10 -2.59 -19.66
C CYS A 134 2.58 -2.96 -21.07
N ALA A 135 1.89 -2.51 -22.12
CA ALA A 135 2.34 -2.66 -23.50
C ALA A 135 3.64 -1.86 -23.76
N HIS A 136 3.74 -0.62 -23.29
CA HIS A 136 4.97 0.18 -23.38
C HIS A 136 6.15 -0.49 -22.65
N LEU A 137 5.93 -0.97 -21.43
CA LEU A 137 6.94 -1.68 -20.64
C LEU A 137 7.48 -2.92 -21.37
N VAL A 138 6.59 -3.78 -21.87
CA VAL A 138 6.99 -5.02 -22.58
C VAL A 138 7.62 -4.74 -23.94
N ALA A 139 7.20 -3.69 -24.64
CA ALA A 139 7.84 -3.26 -25.89
C ALA A 139 9.24 -2.66 -25.66
N THR A 140 9.47 -2.04 -24.50
CA THR A 140 10.76 -1.45 -24.10
C THR A 140 11.73 -2.52 -23.58
N GLU A 141 11.24 -3.50 -22.83
CA GLU A 141 12.03 -4.59 -22.24
C GLU A 141 11.17 -5.87 -22.16
N PRO A 142 11.33 -6.79 -23.13
CA PRO A 142 10.53 -8.01 -23.21
C PRO A 142 10.56 -8.91 -21.97
N ARG A 143 11.64 -8.88 -21.16
CA ARG A 143 11.73 -9.67 -19.92
C ARG A 143 10.69 -9.26 -18.89
N LEU A 144 10.12 -8.05 -18.97
CA LEU A 144 9.00 -7.64 -18.12
C LEU A 144 7.70 -8.41 -18.40
N LYS A 145 7.57 -9.13 -19.54
CA LYS A 145 6.32 -9.83 -19.88
C LYS A 145 5.90 -10.85 -18.81
N ALA A 146 6.83 -11.65 -18.29
CA ALA A 146 6.51 -12.64 -17.26
C ALA A 146 6.01 -11.99 -15.96
N LEU A 147 6.56 -10.83 -15.59
CA LEU A 147 6.10 -10.03 -14.45
C LEU A 147 4.71 -9.44 -14.69
N VAL A 148 4.46 -8.92 -15.89
CA VAL A 148 3.16 -8.34 -16.30
C VAL A 148 2.06 -9.41 -16.34
N ASP A 149 2.34 -10.58 -16.89
CA ASP A 149 1.38 -11.70 -16.97
C ASP A 149 1.07 -12.27 -15.56
N ALA A 150 2.05 -12.30 -14.66
CA ALA A 150 1.88 -12.85 -13.32
C ALA A 150 1.24 -11.86 -12.31
N HIS A 151 1.48 -10.56 -12.44
CA HIS A 151 1.10 -9.56 -11.43
C HIS A 151 0.22 -8.43 -11.99
N HIS A 152 -1.07 -8.45 -11.64
CA HIS A 152 -2.00 -7.38 -11.99
C HIS A 152 -1.84 -6.13 -11.09
N CYS A 153 -1.47 -5.00 -11.68
CA CYS A 153 -1.29 -3.73 -10.96
C CYS A 153 -2.63 -3.02 -10.65
N ARG A 154 -3.39 -3.53 -9.66
CA ARG A 154 -4.67 -2.93 -9.22
C ARG A 154 -4.60 -1.42 -8.95
N ILE A 155 -3.45 -0.90 -8.50
CA ILE A 155 -3.31 0.52 -8.12
C ILE A 155 -3.66 1.47 -9.28
N PHE A 156 -3.30 1.09 -10.50
CA PHE A 156 -3.55 1.84 -11.74
C PHE A 156 -4.62 1.19 -12.63
N SER A 157 -5.31 0.15 -12.15
CA SER A 157 -6.46 -0.43 -12.86
C SER A 157 -7.66 0.55 -12.87
N PRO A 158 -8.68 0.34 -13.70
CA PRO A 158 -9.85 1.22 -13.74
C PRO A 158 -10.53 1.39 -12.37
N GLU A 159 -10.53 0.33 -11.56
CA GLU A 159 -11.04 0.33 -10.18
C GLU A 159 -10.14 1.14 -9.24
N GLY A 160 -8.81 1.00 -9.38
CA GLY A 160 -7.83 1.76 -8.61
C GLY A 160 -7.78 3.25 -8.95
N LEU A 161 -8.06 3.62 -10.20
CA LEU A 161 -8.17 5.02 -10.65
C LEU A 161 -9.53 5.65 -10.31
N ALA A 162 -10.57 4.84 -10.09
CA ALA A 162 -11.87 5.31 -9.61
C ALA A 162 -11.91 5.56 -8.09
N GLU A 163 -10.86 5.20 -7.34
CA GLU A 163 -10.75 5.46 -5.90
C GLU A 163 -10.74 6.97 -5.62
N LYS A 164 -11.74 7.47 -4.88
CA LYS A 164 -11.76 8.85 -4.41
C LYS A 164 -10.75 9.02 -3.28
N ILE A 165 -9.76 9.88 -3.49
CA ILE A 165 -8.66 10.11 -2.53
C ILE A 165 -8.86 11.44 -1.83
N ASP A 166 -8.85 11.42 -0.50
CA ASP A 166 -8.66 12.63 0.30
C ASP A 166 -7.14 12.84 0.52
N PRO A 167 -6.55 13.94 0.01
CA PRO A 167 -5.11 14.19 0.13
C PRO A 167 -4.64 14.33 1.58
N PHE A 168 -5.44 14.94 2.45
CA PHE A 168 -5.07 15.17 3.85
C PHE A 168 -5.12 13.88 4.64
N GLU A 169 -6.21 13.10 4.52
CA GLU A 169 -6.30 11.78 5.16
C GLU A 169 -5.15 10.88 4.71
N SER A 170 -4.83 10.87 3.41
CA SER A 170 -3.76 10.03 2.86
C SER A 170 -2.38 10.39 3.42
N LEU A 171 -2.00 11.67 3.37
CA LEU A 171 -0.73 12.17 3.89
C LEU A 171 -0.62 12.00 5.42
N ALA A 172 -1.67 12.35 6.17
CA ALA A 172 -1.71 12.14 7.62
C ALA A 172 -1.62 10.65 7.99
N SER A 173 -2.30 9.77 7.25
CA SER A 173 -2.19 8.30 7.41
C SER A 173 -0.77 7.79 7.13
N GLY A 174 -0.07 8.39 6.17
CA GLY A 174 1.35 8.16 5.93
C GLY A 174 2.20 8.48 7.16
N ILE A 175 2.07 9.69 7.72
CA ILE A 175 2.79 10.14 8.92
C ILE A 175 2.47 9.23 10.13
N ILE A 176 1.19 8.87 10.32
CA ILE A 176 0.76 7.90 11.36
C ILE A 176 1.53 6.57 11.22
N SER A 177 1.73 6.09 9.98
CA SER A 177 2.30 4.77 9.68
C SER A 177 3.82 4.69 9.74
N GLN A 178 4.54 5.81 9.72
CA GLN A 178 6.02 5.83 9.77
C GLN A 178 6.58 5.06 10.99
N GLN A 179 7.58 4.20 10.80
CA GLN A 179 8.32 3.51 11.88
C GLN A 179 7.47 2.67 12.84
N VAL A 180 6.27 2.22 12.44
CA VAL A 180 5.40 1.32 13.23
C VAL A 180 4.86 0.18 12.38
N SER A 181 4.37 -0.89 13.00
CA SER A 181 3.69 -1.97 12.26
C SER A 181 2.33 -1.52 11.72
N GLY A 182 1.87 -2.12 10.61
CA GLY A 182 0.55 -1.79 10.04
C GLY A 182 -0.63 -1.98 11.01
N ALA A 183 -0.52 -2.93 11.93
CA ALA A 183 -1.50 -3.12 13.01
C ALA A 183 -1.49 -1.95 14.02
N ALA A 184 -0.30 -1.48 14.41
CA ALA A 184 -0.16 -0.31 15.28
C ALA A 184 -0.63 0.98 14.58
N ALA A 185 -0.27 1.17 13.30
CA ALA A 185 -0.74 2.28 12.48
C ALA A 185 -2.27 2.33 12.39
N LYS A 186 -2.91 1.18 12.11
CA LYS A 186 -4.38 1.05 12.08
C LYS A 186 -5.01 1.40 13.43
N ALA A 187 -4.43 0.93 14.54
CA ALA A 187 -4.93 1.22 15.89
C ALA A 187 -4.76 2.70 16.28
N ILE A 188 -3.65 3.34 15.88
CA ILE A 188 -3.43 4.78 16.09
C ILE A 188 -4.41 5.59 15.24
N LYS A 189 -4.56 5.28 13.95
CA LYS A 189 -5.52 5.97 13.06
C LYS A 189 -6.96 5.82 13.56
N ALA A 190 -7.35 4.64 14.04
CA ALA A 190 -8.67 4.43 14.61
C ALA A 190 -8.93 5.39 15.78
N ARG A 191 -8.04 5.43 16.77
CA ARG A 191 -8.14 6.34 17.93
C ARG A 191 -7.97 7.82 17.59
N PHE A 192 -7.23 8.14 16.53
CA PHE A 192 -7.10 9.51 16.03
C PHE A 192 -8.45 10.04 15.55
N VAL A 193 -9.21 9.22 14.82
CA VAL A 193 -10.61 9.53 14.45
C VAL A 193 -11.53 9.52 15.68
N ASP A 194 -11.29 8.60 16.62
CA ASP A 194 -11.76 8.61 18.02
C ASP A 194 -11.83 10.01 18.67
N LEU A 195 -10.78 10.82 18.49
CA LEU A 195 -10.67 12.14 19.13
C LEU A 195 -11.67 13.18 18.60
N PHE A 196 -12.24 12.97 17.41
CA PHE A 196 -13.10 13.95 16.73
C PHE A 196 -14.54 13.47 16.56
N ASP A 197 -14.78 12.17 16.40
CA ASP A 197 -16.14 11.57 16.43
C ASP A 197 -16.88 11.95 17.73
N GLN A 198 -16.18 11.98 18.86
CA GLN A 198 -16.74 12.35 20.17
C GLN A 198 -17.21 13.80 20.23
N GLU A 199 -16.58 14.71 19.48
CA GLU A 199 -16.94 16.12 19.46
C GLU A 199 -18.12 16.36 18.51
N ALA A 200 -18.13 15.69 17.36
CA ALA A 200 -19.29 15.66 16.47
C ALA A 200 -20.54 15.09 17.17
N ALA A 201 -20.39 13.98 17.93
CA ALA A 201 -21.48 13.39 18.69
C ALA A 201 -21.98 14.27 19.86
N ALA A 202 -21.12 15.14 20.41
CA ALA A 202 -21.51 16.12 21.43
C ALA A 202 -22.20 17.37 20.83
N ALA A 203 -21.88 17.72 19.58
CA ALA A 203 -22.49 18.85 18.86
C ALA A 203 -23.81 18.48 18.14
N GLU A 204 -23.88 17.28 17.53
CA GLU A 204 -25.00 16.84 16.68
C GLU A 204 -25.89 15.79 17.37
N ALA A 205 -26.42 16.11 18.55
CA ALA A 205 -27.35 15.27 19.31
C ALA A 205 -28.74 15.08 18.64
N THR A 206 -28.86 15.25 17.31
CA THR A 206 -30.14 15.35 16.59
C THR A 206 -30.15 14.67 15.21
N THR A 207 -29.04 14.11 14.71
CA THR A 207 -29.03 13.45 13.37
C THR A 207 -28.24 12.14 13.36
N ALA A 208 -28.93 11.05 13.71
CA ALA A 208 -28.35 9.72 13.76
C ALA A 208 -28.11 9.12 12.36
N THR A 209 -26.93 9.38 11.77
CA THR A 209 -26.03 8.39 11.11
C THR A 209 -24.72 9.11 10.73
N ALA A 210 -23.96 9.55 11.74
CA ALA A 210 -22.61 10.07 11.52
C ALA A 210 -21.69 8.92 11.11
N SER A 211 -21.40 8.77 9.81
CA SER A 211 -20.42 7.81 9.33
C SER A 211 -19.03 8.22 9.83
N ARG A 212 -18.40 7.36 10.64
CA ARG A 212 -17.05 7.54 11.22
C ARG A 212 -16.06 8.06 10.16
N LYS A 213 -15.71 9.34 10.21
CA LYS A 213 -15.03 10.07 9.11
C LYS A 213 -13.69 10.60 9.58
N PHE A 214 -12.68 10.60 8.70
CA PHE A 214 -11.43 11.29 9.02
C PHE A 214 -11.70 12.80 9.27
N PRO A 215 -11.13 13.40 10.32
CA PRO A 215 -11.37 14.80 10.66
C PRO A 215 -10.85 15.73 9.56
N THR A 216 -11.53 16.87 9.40
CA THR A 216 -11.10 17.93 8.48
C THR A 216 -9.78 18.56 8.93
N PRO A 217 -9.00 19.17 8.01
CA PRO A 217 -7.79 19.89 8.39
C PRO A 217 -8.06 20.99 9.42
N SER A 218 -9.13 21.78 9.26
CA SER A 218 -9.49 22.82 10.23
C SER A 218 -9.78 22.28 11.64
N GLN A 219 -10.40 21.10 11.77
CA GLN A 219 -10.56 20.42 13.08
C GLN A 219 -9.21 19.98 13.67
N VAL A 220 -8.31 19.42 12.85
CA VAL A 220 -7.00 18.93 13.32
C VAL A 220 -6.05 20.08 13.66
N ALA A 221 -6.08 21.18 12.92
CA ALA A 221 -5.28 22.38 13.19
C ALA A 221 -5.66 23.03 14.53
N ALA A 222 -6.96 23.07 14.86
CA ALA A 222 -7.48 23.61 16.11
C ALA A 222 -7.22 22.73 17.36
N ALA A 223 -6.83 21.46 17.19
CA ALA A 223 -6.60 20.53 18.28
C ALA A 223 -5.19 20.68 18.89
N SER A 224 -5.08 20.70 20.22
CA SER A 224 -3.77 20.76 20.89
C SER A 224 -2.94 19.49 20.68
N ILE A 225 -1.61 19.63 20.71
CA ILE A 225 -0.66 18.52 20.57
C ILE A 225 -0.91 17.42 21.62
N GLU A 226 -1.28 17.79 22.84
CA GLU A 226 -1.61 16.87 23.93
C GLU A 226 -2.83 16.02 23.57
N ARG A 227 -3.88 16.63 22.99
CA ARG A 227 -5.06 15.92 22.50
C ARG A 227 -4.69 14.96 21.38
N LEU A 228 -3.96 15.41 20.37
CA LEU A 228 -3.51 14.58 19.25
C LEU A 228 -2.64 13.39 19.72
N ARG A 229 -1.77 13.61 20.71
CA ARG A 229 -0.98 12.55 21.37
C ARG A 229 -1.83 11.52 22.12
N GLY A 230 -3.04 11.89 22.56
CA GLY A 230 -4.02 10.97 23.15
C GLY A 230 -4.37 9.77 22.26
N ALA A 231 -4.26 9.90 20.93
CA ALA A 231 -4.42 8.78 19.99
C ALA A 231 -3.26 7.76 20.02
N GLY A 232 -2.18 8.03 20.76
CA GLY A 232 -0.92 7.29 20.72
C GLY A 232 0.06 7.79 19.65
N LEU A 233 -0.04 9.06 19.26
CA LEU A 233 0.98 9.73 18.45
C LEU A 233 2.21 10.09 19.30
N SER A 234 3.39 10.07 18.69
CA SER A 234 4.56 10.75 19.26
C SER A 234 4.42 12.27 19.10
N GLN A 235 5.09 13.04 19.97
CA GLN A 235 5.15 14.50 19.91
C GLN A 235 5.39 15.00 18.47
N ARG A 236 6.47 14.52 17.83
CA ARG A 236 6.79 14.88 16.44
C ARG A 236 5.66 14.56 15.46
N LYS A 237 5.06 13.36 15.50
CA LYS A 237 3.96 13.01 14.59
C LYS A 237 2.72 13.89 14.79
N ALA A 238 2.39 14.23 16.04
CA ALA A 238 1.29 15.16 16.32
C ALA A 238 1.55 16.53 15.71
N GLU A 239 2.74 17.11 15.92
CA GLU A 239 3.10 18.41 15.33
C GLU A 239 3.20 18.38 13.80
N TYR A 240 3.64 17.25 13.21
CA TYR A 240 3.70 17.09 11.75
C TYR A 240 2.30 17.02 11.13
N ILE A 241 1.36 16.34 11.80
CA ILE A 241 -0.03 16.22 11.36
C ILE A 241 -0.79 17.54 11.57
N GLN A 242 -0.54 18.27 12.67
CA GLN A 242 -1.09 19.60 12.88
C GLN A 242 -0.58 20.60 11.82
N GLY A 243 0.75 20.68 11.60
CA GLY A 243 1.31 21.57 10.58
C GLY A 243 0.91 21.23 9.14
N LEU A 244 0.66 19.96 8.84
CA LEU A 244 0.02 19.54 7.57
C LEU A 244 -1.43 20.05 7.49
N ALA A 245 -2.18 19.96 8.60
CA ALA A 245 -3.57 20.40 8.68
C ALA A 245 -3.71 21.92 8.53
N GLU A 246 -2.84 22.70 9.19
CA GLU A 246 -2.73 24.15 9.05
C GLU A 246 -2.52 24.58 7.58
N LYS A 247 -1.66 23.87 6.84
CA LYS A 247 -1.40 24.15 5.42
C LYS A 247 -2.60 23.85 4.49
N PHE A 248 -3.41 22.84 4.82
CA PHE A 248 -4.66 22.61 4.08
C PHE A 248 -5.78 23.58 4.48
N SER A 249 -5.92 23.90 5.78
CA SER A 249 -6.92 24.83 6.33
C SER A 249 -6.70 26.28 5.85
N SER A 250 -5.45 26.71 5.75
CA SER A 250 -5.05 28.01 5.18
C SER A 250 -5.14 28.10 3.65
N GLY A 251 -5.31 26.97 2.96
CA GLY A 251 -5.31 26.91 1.49
C GLY A 251 -3.92 26.96 0.83
N GLU A 252 -2.83 26.88 1.58
CA GLU A 252 -1.47 26.75 1.01
C GLU A 252 -1.32 25.41 0.23
N LEU A 253 -1.96 24.35 0.74
CA LEU A 253 -2.17 23.08 0.06
C LEU A 253 -3.66 22.92 -0.25
N THR A 254 -4.00 22.55 -1.47
CA THR A 254 -5.38 22.24 -1.87
C THR A 254 -5.44 21.02 -2.78
N ALA A 255 -6.60 20.37 -2.86
CA ALA A 255 -6.81 19.25 -3.77
C ALA A 255 -6.65 19.64 -5.24
N GLY A 256 -7.04 20.87 -5.64
CA GLY A 256 -6.81 21.39 -6.99
C GLY A 256 -5.31 21.55 -7.30
N LEU A 257 -4.56 22.19 -6.39
CA LEU A 257 -3.10 22.32 -6.53
C LEU A 257 -2.42 20.96 -6.69
N LEU A 258 -2.77 19.97 -5.87
CA LEU A 258 -2.18 18.62 -5.94
C LEU A 258 -2.61 17.83 -7.20
N ALA A 259 -3.78 18.15 -7.76
CA ALA A 259 -4.25 17.58 -9.02
C ALA A 259 -3.51 18.15 -10.23
N ASP A 260 -3.42 19.47 -10.32
CA ASP A 260 -3.15 20.16 -11.58
C ASP A 260 -1.69 20.64 -11.70
N ALA A 261 -0.98 20.88 -10.59
CA ALA A 261 0.37 21.40 -10.63
C ALA A 261 1.41 20.39 -11.20
N PRO A 262 2.52 20.87 -11.80
CA PRO A 262 3.66 20.05 -12.20
C PRO A 262 4.17 19.15 -11.08
N TYR A 263 4.78 18.01 -11.43
CA TYR A 263 5.24 17.05 -10.42
C TYR A 263 6.27 17.67 -9.46
N ASP A 264 7.22 18.45 -9.99
CA ASP A 264 8.29 19.04 -9.19
C ASP A 264 7.76 20.11 -8.22
N GLU A 265 6.72 20.87 -8.60
CA GLU A 265 6.06 21.84 -7.70
C GLU A 265 5.29 21.13 -6.57
N VAL A 266 4.61 20.03 -6.88
CA VAL A 266 3.95 19.19 -5.86
C VAL A 266 4.99 18.54 -4.93
N LEU A 267 6.13 18.12 -5.48
CA LEU A 267 7.24 17.53 -4.74
C LEU A 267 7.86 18.54 -3.77
N GLU A 268 8.18 19.75 -4.24
CA GLU A 268 8.71 20.86 -3.44
C GLU A 268 7.77 21.23 -2.27
N LYS A 269 6.50 21.53 -2.58
CA LYS A 269 5.52 21.97 -1.58
C LYS A 269 5.23 20.92 -0.51
N LEU A 270 5.24 19.63 -0.88
CA LEU A 270 5.03 18.56 0.09
C LEU A 270 6.30 18.22 0.89
N ILE A 271 7.51 18.31 0.31
CA ILE A 271 8.77 18.17 1.08
C ILE A 271 8.95 19.32 2.08
N ALA A 272 8.44 20.52 1.78
CA ALA A 272 8.40 21.63 2.72
C ALA A 272 7.52 21.38 3.97
N VAL A 273 6.66 20.34 3.97
CA VAL A 273 5.89 19.95 5.16
C VAL A 273 6.76 19.10 6.09
N ARG A 274 7.17 19.69 7.22
CA ARG A 274 7.97 19.00 8.26
C ARG A 274 7.31 17.68 8.68
N GLY A 275 7.93 16.57 8.30
CA GLY A 275 7.43 15.21 8.53
C GLY A 275 7.24 14.37 7.26
N LEU A 276 7.20 15.01 6.09
CA LEU A 276 7.25 14.36 4.79
C LEU A 276 8.68 14.46 4.23
N GLY A 277 9.34 13.32 4.06
CA GLY A 277 10.58 13.24 3.27
C GLY A 277 10.26 12.90 1.81
N GLN A 278 11.21 13.15 0.89
CA GLN A 278 11.08 12.88 -0.54
C GLN A 278 10.39 11.54 -0.87
N TRP A 279 10.89 10.43 -0.30
CA TRP A 279 10.28 9.09 -0.47
C TRP A 279 8.79 9.04 -0.10
N SER A 280 8.37 9.68 1.00
CA SER A 280 6.95 9.71 1.38
C SER A 280 6.10 10.53 0.41
N VAL A 281 6.68 11.55 -0.22
CA VAL A 281 6.01 12.37 -1.24
C VAL A 281 5.94 11.62 -2.58
N GLU A 282 7.00 10.92 -2.98
CA GLU A 282 7.03 10.02 -4.15
C GLU A 282 5.98 8.91 -4.01
N MET A 283 5.89 8.27 -2.84
CA MET A 283 4.85 7.26 -2.57
C MET A 283 3.44 7.87 -2.59
N PHE A 284 3.24 9.09 -2.08
CA PHE A 284 1.94 9.77 -2.17
C PHE A 284 1.59 10.16 -3.61
N ALA A 285 2.55 10.64 -4.41
CA ALA A 285 2.33 10.99 -5.81
C ALA A 285 2.01 9.75 -6.67
N CYS A 286 2.69 8.64 -6.42
CA CYS A 286 2.44 7.36 -7.08
C CYS A 286 1.09 6.75 -6.67
N PHE A 287 0.78 6.66 -5.37
CA PHE A 287 -0.37 5.88 -4.88
C PHE A 287 -1.62 6.71 -4.54
N GLY A 288 -1.45 7.93 -4.05
CA GLY A 288 -2.54 8.85 -3.72
C GLY A 288 -2.96 9.71 -4.92
N LEU A 289 -2.00 10.35 -5.60
CA LEU A 289 -2.28 11.16 -6.79
C LEU A 289 -2.33 10.32 -8.09
N LYS A 290 -1.99 9.02 -8.05
CA LYS A 290 -1.98 8.12 -9.21
C LYS A 290 -1.20 8.69 -10.42
N ARG A 291 -0.11 9.41 -10.17
CA ARG A 291 0.76 9.94 -11.23
C ARG A 291 1.54 8.76 -11.84
N MET A 292 1.54 8.63 -13.17
CA MET A 292 2.09 7.43 -13.84
C MET A 292 3.60 7.48 -14.04
N ASP A 293 4.23 8.66 -13.94
CA ASP A 293 5.66 8.85 -14.22
C ASP A 293 6.49 9.28 -12.99
N VAL A 294 6.20 8.70 -11.83
CA VAL A 294 6.95 8.92 -10.57
C VAL A 294 7.94 7.78 -10.36
N PHE A 295 9.13 8.09 -9.87
CA PHE A 295 10.19 7.12 -9.67
C PHE A 295 11.03 7.44 -8.43
N SER A 296 11.14 6.49 -7.50
CA SER A 296 11.81 6.68 -6.20
C SER A 296 13.15 5.94 -6.16
N THR A 297 14.24 6.68 -6.38
CA THR A 297 15.63 6.20 -6.21
C THR A 297 15.98 5.90 -4.74
N GLY A 298 15.23 6.48 -3.80
CA GLY A 298 15.39 6.28 -2.36
C GLY A 298 14.79 4.97 -1.82
N ASP A 299 13.94 4.27 -2.57
CA ASP A 299 13.23 3.09 -2.08
C ASP A 299 14.12 1.83 -2.12
N LEU A 300 14.37 1.25 -0.94
CA LEU A 300 15.22 0.04 -0.79
C LEU A 300 14.54 -1.25 -1.31
N GLY A 301 13.25 -1.22 -1.61
CA GLY A 301 12.54 -2.25 -2.36
C GLY A 301 12.80 -2.14 -3.86
N VAL A 302 12.60 -0.95 -4.44
CA VAL A 302 12.86 -0.65 -5.86
C VAL A 302 14.33 -0.87 -6.20
N GLN A 303 15.27 -0.33 -5.40
CA GLN A 303 16.70 -0.57 -5.53
C GLN A 303 17.05 -2.06 -5.60
N ARG A 304 16.40 -2.88 -4.75
CA ARG A 304 16.65 -4.32 -4.66
C ARG A 304 16.05 -5.07 -5.84
N GLY A 305 14.83 -4.74 -6.22
CA GLY A 305 14.14 -5.26 -7.39
C GLY A 305 14.90 -4.98 -8.69
N MET A 306 15.36 -3.74 -8.89
CA MET A 306 16.17 -3.37 -10.05
C MET A 306 17.54 -4.05 -10.05
N ALA A 307 18.19 -4.20 -8.89
CA ALA A 307 19.43 -4.96 -8.80
C ALA A 307 19.24 -6.43 -9.20
N ALA A 308 18.19 -7.09 -8.71
CA ALA A 308 17.82 -8.44 -9.13
C ALA A 308 17.50 -8.50 -10.64
N PHE A 309 16.68 -7.58 -11.15
CA PHE A 309 16.30 -7.49 -12.57
C PHE A 309 17.48 -7.26 -13.52
N ALA A 310 18.55 -6.63 -13.02
CA ALA A 310 19.85 -6.46 -13.68
C ALA A 310 20.83 -7.62 -13.42
N GLY A 311 20.34 -8.81 -13.03
CA GLY A 311 21.14 -10.02 -12.80
C GLY A 311 22.07 -9.97 -11.57
N ARG A 312 21.91 -8.99 -10.67
CA ARG A 312 22.80 -8.83 -9.50
C ARG A 312 22.34 -9.72 -8.36
N ASP A 313 23.27 -10.49 -7.80
CA ASP A 313 23.04 -11.26 -6.57
C ASP A 313 22.81 -10.31 -5.37
N VAL A 314 21.54 -10.06 -5.07
CA VAL A 314 21.08 -9.21 -3.96
C VAL A 314 21.51 -9.74 -2.58
N SER A 315 21.76 -11.06 -2.43
CA SER A 315 22.26 -11.64 -1.18
C SER A 315 23.73 -11.31 -0.96
N LYS A 316 24.57 -11.44 -2.00
CA LYS A 316 25.98 -10.99 -1.98
C LYS A 316 26.10 -9.47 -1.83
N LEU A 317 25.18 -8.69 -2.42
CA LEU A 317 25.15 -7.24 -2.21
C LEU A 317 24.83 -6.89 -0.74
N LYS A 318 23.82 -7.53 -0.14
CA LYS A 318 23.45 -7.34 1.27
C LYS A 318 24.56 -7.72 2.23
N ALA A 319 25.28 -8.82 1.97
CA ALA A 319 26.42 -9.25 2.78
C ALA A 319 27.60 -8.26 2.78
N LYS A 320 27.72 -7.39 1.75
CA LYS A 320 28.75 -6.34 1.66
C LYS A 320 28.34 -5.00 2.30
N GLY A 321 27.11 -4.88 2.81
CA GLY A 321 26.51 -3.63 3.31
C GLY A 321 26.98 -3.19 4.70
N GLY A 322 28.29 -3.05 4.92
CA GLY A 322 28.89 -2.78 6.22
C GLY A 322 28.99 -1.32 6.68
N GLY A 323 28.22 -0.37 6.11
CA GLY A 323 28.34 1.05 6.50
C GLY A 323 27.30 2.00 5.91
N ASN A 324 27.26 3.23 6.45
CA ASN A 324 26.20 4.25 6.33
C ASN A 324 25.89 4.80 4.91
N LYS A 325 26.43 4.22 3.83
CA LYS A 325 26.17 4.64 2.44
C LYS A 325 25.87 3.47 1.49
N TRP A 326 25.58 2.28 2.00
CA TRP A 326 25.25 1.13 1.17
C TRP A 326 23.89 1.28 0.45
N LYS A 327 23.86 0.90 -0.84
CA LYS A 327 22.69 0.82 -1.73
C LYS A 327 22.81 -0.48 -2.55
N TYR A 328 21.70 -1.03 -3.07
CA TYR A 328 21.76 -2.19 -3.99
C TYR A 328 22.16 -1.79 -5.43
N MET A 329 21.77 -0.59 -5.84
CA MET A 329 22.06 0.03 -7.14
C MET A 329 22.35 1.51 -6.88
N SER A 330 23.22 2.13 -7.68
CA SER A 330 23.45 3.56 -7.59
C SER A 330 22.29 4.35 -8.20
N GLU A 331 22.19 5.60 -7.78
CA GLU A 331 21.09 6.49 -8.16
C GLU A 331 21.04 6.77 -9.66
N GLN A 332 22.21 6.98 -10.28
CA GLN A 332 22.33 7.19 -11.72
C GLN A 332 21.94 5.93 -12.50
N GLU A 333 22.45 4.75 -12.12
CA GLU A 333 22.07 3.46 -12.74
C GLU A 333 20.55 3.22 -12.71
N MET A 334 19.89 3.60 -11.61
CA MET A 334 18.42 3.51 -11.50
C MET A 334 17.71 4.48 -12.45
N LEU A 335 18.17 5.73 -12.54
CA LEU A 335 17.58 6.75 -13.41
C LEU A 335 17.77 6.39 -14.89
N ASP A 336 18.98 5.97 -15.28
CA ASP A 336 19.31 5.56 -16.65
C ASP A 336 18.46 4.36 -17.09
N MET A 337 18.29 3.37 -16.19
CA MET A 337 17.46 2.19 -16.45
C MET A 337 15.96 2.49 -16.43
N ALA A 338 15.51 3.48 -15.66
CA ALA A 338 14.11 3.88 -15.60
C ALA A 338 13.68 4.82 -16.74
N ALA A 339 14.60 5.58 -17.34
CA ALA A 339 14.28 6.60 -18.33
C ALA A 339 13.48 6.09 -19.55
N PRO A 340 13.79 4.92 -20.16
CA PRO A 340 13.02 4.37 -21.28
C PRO A 340 11.55 4.03 -20.94
N PHE A 341 11.23 3.85 -19.65
CA PHE A 341 9.88 3.53 -19.19
C PHE A 341 9.02 4.78 -18.93
N SER A 342 9.53 6.00 -19.16
CA SER A 342 8.68 7.20 -19.19
C SER A 342 7.71 7.13 -20.39
N PRO A 343 6.42 7.50 -20.25
CA PRO A 343 5.79 8.20 -19.13
C PRO A 343 5.06 7.29 -18.12
N TYR A 344 5.60 6.09 -17.88
CA TYR A 344 5.00 5.03 -17.07
C TYR A 344 5.93 4.51 -15.95
N ARG A 345 6.90 5.34 -15.50
CA ARG A 345 7.89 4.92 -14.49
C ARG A 345 7.29 4.47 -13.16
N SER A 346 6.09 4.91 -12.79
CA SER A 346 5.37 4.40 -11.60
C SER A 346 4.96 2.94 -11.74
N VAL A 347 4.60 2.51 -12.95
CA VAL A 347 4.22 1.11 -13.24
C VAL A 347 5.46 0.24 -13.30
N PHE A 348 6.54 0.72 -13.92
CA PHE A 348 7.85 0.04 -13.88
C PHE A 348 8.34 -0.14 -12.43
N MET A 349 8.33 0.94 -11.65
CA MET A 349 8.64 0.92 -10.21
C MET A 349 7.77 -0.08 -9.44
N TRP A 350 6.47 -0.17 -9.77
CA TRP A 350 5.57 -1.14 -9.15
C TRP A 350 5.98 -2.60 -9.45
N TYR A 351 6.34 -2.90 -10.69
CA TYR A 351 6.85 -4.23 -11.07
C TYR A 351 8.21 -4.54 -10.44
N MET A 352 9.06 -3.55 -10.14
CA MET A 352 10.33 -3.80 -9.43
C MET A 352 10.11 -4.35 -8.01
N TRP A 353 9.04 -3.96 -7.30
CA TRP A 353 8.68 -4.62 -6.03
C TRP A 353 8.21 -6.09 -6.20
N ARG A 354 7.83 -6.51 -7.40
CA ARG A 354 7.38 -7.89 -7.74
C ARG A 354 8.49 -8.80 -8.27
N VAL A 355 9.69 -8.26 -8.52
CA VAL A 355 10.83 -9.04 -9.03
C VAL A 355 11.23 -10.17 -8.07
N GLU A 356 11.19 -9.96 -6.74
CA GLU A 356 11.50 -11.03 -5.78
C GLU A 356 10.34 -12.02 -5.53
N GLU A 357 9.14 -11.73 -6.03
CA GLU A 357 7.99 -12.66 -5.99
C GLU A 357 7.96 -13.60 -7.22
N THR A 358 8.92 -13.46 -8.14
CA THR A 358 8.91 -14.08 -9.47
C THR A 358 10.32 -14.59 -9.82
N ASP A 359 10.47 -15.84 -10.24
CA ASP A 359 11.80 -16.37 -10.56
C ASP A 359 12.29 -15.88 -11.95
N ILE A 360 12.88 -14.69 -11.96
CA ILE A 360 13.47 -14.08 -13.15
C ILE A 360 14.73 -14.78 -13.66
N SER A 361 15.29 -15.78 -12.95
CA SER A 361 16.38 -16.60 -13.49
C SER A 361 15.93 -17.56 -14.59
N THR A 362 14.61 -17.67 -14.80
CA THR A 362 13.99 -18.42 -15.90
C THR A 362 13.82 -17.60 -17.20
N LEU A 363 14.39 -16.38 -17.26
CA LEU A 363 14.20 -15.40 -18.34
C LEU A 363 15.51 -15.05 -19.09
N GLU A 364 16.51 -15.94 -19.04
CA GLU A 364 17.76 -15.90 -19.82
C GLU A 364 17.72 -16.81 -21.05
#